data_AF-A0A0R1PTB5-F1
#
_entry.id   AF-A0A0R1PTB5-F1
#
_cell.length_a   1.000
_cell.length_b   1.000
_cell.length_c   1.000
_cell.angle_alpha   90.00
_cell.angle_beta   90.00
_cell.angle_gamma   90.00
#
_symmetry.space_group_name_H-M   'P 1'
#
loop_
_entity.id
_entity.type
_entity.pdbx_description
1 polymer ?
#
loop_
_entity_poly.entity_id
_entity_poly.type
_entity_poly.pdbx_seq_one_letter_code
_entity_poly.pdbx_strand_id
1 'polypeptide(L)'
;MWNLKDYQARIEEKESLEWFENSFKNEMNYSYLNQKPAYLKIRDNHIIFGRYAISGKVVLKKKILPQTLRNTNGPIDYFIGRSGQSGPKTIIFESNLTHRKYEYRIQMGWGEIIEKT
;
A
#
# COMPACT_ATOMS: atom_id res chain seq x y z
N MET A 1 -7.64 -21.81 -21.26
CA MET A 1 -6.20 -21.66 -21.57
C MET A 1 -5.80 -20.29 -21.03
N TRP A 2 -5.05 -20.22 -19.93
CA TRP A 2 -4.57 -18.93 -19.42
C TRP A 2 -3.57 -18.35 -20.43
N ASN A 3 -3.86 -17.17 -20.98
CA ASN A 3 -2.97 -16.54 -21.95
C ASN A 3 -1.71 -16.07 -21.20
N LEU A 4 -0.52 -16.15 -21.79
CA LEU A 4 0.76 -15.80 -21.15
C LEU A 4 0.71 -14.41 -20.48
N LYS A 5 -0.04 -13.48 -21.10
CA LYS A 5 -0.30 -12.13 -20.61
C LYS A 5 -1.08 -12.08 -19.29
N ASP A 6 -2.07 -12.95 -19.11
CA ASP A 6 -2.85 -13.01 -17.87
C ASP A 6 -2.00 -13.55 -16.72
N TYR A 7 -1.08 -14.48 -17.03
CA TYR A 7 -0.13 -15.00 -16.06
C TYR A 7 0.88 -13.92 -15.63
N GLN A 8 1.42 -13.15 -16.58
CA GLN A 8 2.31 -12.03 -16.27
C GLN A 8 1.61 -10.98 -15.41
N ALA A 9 0.39 -10.56 -15.77
CA ALA A 9 -0.37 -9.59 -15.00
C ALA A 9 -0.62 -10.04 -13.55
N ARG A 10 -0.87 -11.34 -13.33
CA ARG A 10 -1.01 -11.91 -11.98
C ARG A 10 0.28 -11.82 -11.16
N ILE A 11 1.43 -12.05 -11.78
CA ILE A 11 2.72 -11.89 -11.11
C ILE A 11 2.93 -10.42 -10.73
N GLU A 12 2.68 -9.49 -11.67
CA GLU A 12 2.82 -8.06 -11.43
C GLU A 12 1.89 -7.55 -10.32
N GLU A 13 0.64 -8.03 -10.27
CA GLU A 13 -0.30 -7.76 -9.19
C GLU A 13 0.23 -8.25 -7.84
N LYS A 14 0.66 -9.51 -7.78
CA LYS A 14 1.20 -10.12 -6.57
C LYS A 14 2.43 -9.37 -6.05
N GLU A 15 3.41 -9.10 -6.92
CA GLU A 15 4.61 -8.34 -6.55
C GLU A 15 4.27 -6.93 -6.06
N SER A 16 3.25 -6.29 -6.64
CA SER A 16 2.82 -4.95 -6.22
C SER A 16 2.16 -4.95 -4.85
N LEU A 17 1.34 -5.96 -4.55
CA LEU A 17 0.72 -6.15 -3.24
C LEU A 17 1.75 -6.49 -2.15
N GLU A 18 2.68 -7.41 -2.44
CA GLU A 18 3.79 -7.76 -1.53
C GLU A 18 4.72 -6.56 -1.28
N TRP A 19 5.05 -5.82 -2.33
CA TRP A 19 5.84 -4.58 -2.20
C TRP A 19 5.13 -3.57 -1.30
N PHE A 20 3.80 -3.42 -1.45
CA PHE A 20 3.01 -2.51 -0.65
C PHE A 20 3.03 -2.90 0.84
N GLU A 21 2.77 -4.17 1.15
CA GLU A 21 2.76 -4.67 2.51
C GLU A 21 4.14 -4.51 3.19
N ASN A 22 5.19 -4.94 2.52
CA ASN A 22 6.56 -4.80 3.02
C ASN A 22 6.95 -3.34 3.21
N SER A 23 6.56 -2.47 2.28
CA SER A 23 6.82 -1.03 2.40
C SER A 23 6.08 -0.41 3.57
N PHE A 24 4.82 -0.79 3.79
CA PHE A 24 4.02 -0.32 4.92
C PHE A 24 4.65 -0.74 6.25
N LYS A 25 4.94 -2.04 6.43
CA LYS A 25 5.59 -2.57 7.63
C LYS A 25 6.93 -1.87 7.89
N ASN A 26 7.74 -1.67 6.85
CA ASN A 26 9.02 -0.97 6.96
C ASN A 26 8.88 0.48 7.44
N GLU A 27 7.92 1.25 6.93
CA GLU A 27 7.72 2.63 7.38
C GLU A 27 7.12 2.70 8.79
N MET A 28 6.26 1.75 9.16
CA MET A 28 5.75 1.63 10.52
C MET A 28 6.87 1.35 11.52
N ASN A 29 7.69 0.34 11.24
CA ASN A 29 8.85 -0.03 12.06
C ASN A 29 9.87 1.11 12.13
N TYR A 30 10.16 1.75 10.99
CA TYR A 30 11.05 2.91 10.97
C TYR A 30 10.51 4.02 11.88
N SER A 31 9.22 4.33 11.76
CA SER A 31 8.61 5.40 12.54
C SER A 31 8.73 5.11 14.03
N TYR A 32 8.36 3.90 14.44
CA TYR A 32 8.49 3.41 15.81
C TYR A 32 9.93 3.50 16.35
N LEU A 33 10.92 2.99 15.61
CA LEU A 33 12.31 2.93 16.06
C LEU A 33 12.99 4.29 16.08
N ASN A 34 12.63 5.19 15.16
CA ASN A 34 13.33 6.46 14.96
C ASN A 34 12.55 7.67 15.50
N GLN A 35 11.36 7.44 16.06
CA GLN A 35 10.47 8.48 16.58
C GLN A 35 10.17 9.58 15.55
N LYS A 36 10.06 9.19 14.28
CA LYS A 36 9.81 10.10 13.15
C LYS A 36 8.54 9.69 12.43
N PRO A 37 7.64 10.63 12.11
CA PRO A 37 6.40 10.27 11.44
C PRO A 37 6.64 9.98 9.95
N ALA A 38 5.80 9.11 9.40
CA ALA A 38 5.75 8.79 7.99
C ALA A 38 4.33 9.03 7.44
N TYR A 39 4.19 8.91 6.12
CA TYR A 39 2.89 8.97 5.46
C TYR A 39 2.84 8.00 4.30
N LEU A 40 1.61 7.54 4.03
CA LEU A 40 1.24 6.79 2.85
C LEU A 40 0.23 7.63 2.05
N LYS A 41 0.43 7.70 0.74
CA LYS A 41 -0.56 8.21 -0.20
C LYS A 41 -0.87 7.15 -1.23
N ILE A 42 -2.16 6.92 -1.47
CA ILE A 42 -2.63 6.11 -2.58
C ILE A 42 -3.45 7.02 -3.49
N ARG A 43 -3.14 6.97 -4.77
CA ARG A 43 -3.86 7.64 -5.86
C ARG A 43 -4.19 6.58 -6.92
N ASP A 44 -4.95 6.98 -7.93
CA ASP A 44 -5.56 6.05 -8.89
C ASP A 44 -4.56 5.07 -9.51
N ASN A 45 -3.35 5.53 -9.84
CA ASN A 45 -2.33 4.71 -10.50
C ASN A 45 -1.03 4.53 -9.72
N HIS A 46 -0.92 5.05 -8.49
CA HIS A 46 0.33 4.95 -7.76
C HIS A 46 0.18 5.01 -6.24
N ILE A 47 1.18 4.43 -5.58
CA ILE A 47 1.36 4.44 -4.15
C ILE A 47 2.66 5.18 -3.84
N ILE A 48 2.61 6.05 -2.82
CA ILE A 48 3.76 6.76 -2.29
C ILE A 48 3.87 6.49 -0.79
N PHE A 49 5.07 6.10 -0.37
CA PHE A 49 5.50 6.22 1.02
C PHE A 49 6.50 7.36 1.14
N GLY A 50 6.33 8.19 2.17
CA GLY A 50 7.23 9.29 2.45
C GLY A 50 7.32 9.62 3.92
N ARG A 51 8.19 10.57 4.25
CA ARG A 51 8.46 11.00 5.62
C ARG A 51 8.41 12.52 5.73
N TYR A 52 8.29 12.99 6.96
CA TYR A 52 8.38 14.41 7.26
C TYR A 52 9.82 14.77 7.61
N ALA A 53 10.40 15.69 6.85
CA ALA A 53 11.69 16.31 7.10
C ALA A 53 11.50 17.79 7.49
N ILE A 54 12.59 18.45 7.90
CA ILE A 54 12.58 19.88 8.26
C ILE A 54 12.14 20.75 7.06
N SER A 55 12.56 20.37 5.85
CA SER A 55 12.18 21.02 4.58
C SER A 55 10.79 20.64 4.06
N GLY A 56 10.02 19.82 4.79
CA GLY A 56 8.69 19.37 4.40
C GLY A 56 8.60 17.87 4.11
N LYS A 57 7.64 17.47 3.26
CA LYS A 57 7.38 16.06 2.93
C LYS A 57 8.37 15.55 1.89
N VAL A 58 8.99 14.39 2.16
CA VAL A 58 9.92 13.73 1.25
C VAL A 58 9.34 12.39 0.80
N VAL A 59 9.32 12.16 -0.51
CA VAL A 59 8.95 10.86 -1.11
C VAL A 59 10.14 9.92 -1.03
N LEU A 60 9.94 8.73 -0.46
CA LEU A 60 11.00 7.72 -0.33
C LEU A 60 10.78 6.54 -1.25
N LYS A 61 9.53 6.07 -1.33
CA LYS A 61 9.16 4.92 -2.16
C LYS A 61 7.96 5.30 -2.98
N LYS A 62 8.00 4.98 -4.28
CA LYS A 62 6.88 5.15 -5.20
C LYS A 62 6.74 3.90 -6.04
N LYS A 63 5.52 3.39 -6.16
CA LYS A 63 5.18 2.28 -7.05
C LYS A 63 4.02 2.71 -7.94
N ILE A 64 4.19 2.55 -9.24
CA ILE A 64 3.08 2.64 -10.20
C ILE A 64 2.34 1.31 -10.14
N LEU A 65 1.01 1.36 -9.99
CA LEU A 65 0.19 0.16 -9.98
C LEU A 65 0.12 -0.45 -11.38
N PRO A 66 0.12 -1.79 -11.51
CA PRO A 66 -0.19 -2.46 -12.77
C PRO A 66 -1.57 -2.01 -13.28
N GLN A 67 -1.76 -1.97 -14.60
CA GLN A 67 -3.03 -1.53 -15.20
C GLN A 67 -4.24 -2.36 -14.77
N THR A 68 -4.00 -3.62 -14.38
CA THR A 68 -5.03 -4.53 -13.92
C THR A 68 -5.39 -4.33 -12.46
N LEU A 69 -4.61 -3.57 -11.68
CA LEU A 69 -4.85 -3.35 -10.25
C LEU A 69 -5.27 -1.90 -9.99
N ARG A 70 -6.41 -1.70 -9.34
CA ARG A 70 -6.89 -0.36 -8.95
C ARG A 70 -7.22 -0.28 -7.47
N ASN A 71 -7.05 0.89 -6.89
CA ASN A 71 -7.60 1.21 -5.58
C ASN A 71 -9.08 1.61 -5.72
N THR A 72 -9.97 0.97 -4.97
CA THR A 72 -11.42 1.23 -5.03
C THR A 72 -11.92 2.19 -3.95
N ASN A 73 -11.10 2.55 -2.97
CA ASN A 73 -11.49 3.50 -1.92
C ASN A 73 -11.40 4.98 -2.35
N GLY A 74 -10.93 5.26 -3.56
CA GLY A 74 -10.53 6.61 -3.97
C GLY A 74 -9.21 7.07 -3.31
N PRO A 75 -8.78 8.32 -3.49
CA PRO A 75 -7.53 8.83 -2.94
C PRO A 75 -7.43 8.63 -1.43
N ILE A 76 -6.31 8.03 -0.98
CA ILE A 76 -6.03 7.81 0.45
C ILE A 76 -4.83 8.65 0.85
N ASP A 77 -4.99 9.43 1.91
CA ASP A 77 -3.90 10.02 2.66
C ASP A 77 -3.89 9.40 4.05
N TYR A 78 -2.78 8.76 4.42
CA TYR A 78 -2.66 8.01 5.65
C TYR A 78 -1.42 8.46 6.41
N PHE A 79 -1.59 8.73 7.70
CA PHE A 79 -0.54 9.20 8.59
C PHE A 79 -0.04 8.07 9.48
N ILE A 80 1.28 7.94 9.56
CA ILE A 80 1.96 7.02 10.47
C ILE A 80 2.64 7.85 11.55
N GLY A 81 2.18 7.69 12.79
CA GLY A 81 2.70 8.42 13.94
C GLY A 81 4.12 8.00 14.33
N ARG A 82 4.76 8.85 15.14
CA ARG A 82 6.13 8.64 15.64
C ARG A 82 6.28 7.37 16.48
N SER A 83 5.23 6.96 17.18
CA SER A 83 5.19 5.73 17.97
C SER A 83 4.75 4.52 17.14
N GLY A 84 4.76 4.61 15.80
CA GLY A 84 4.11 3.61 14.93
C GLY A 84 2.59 3.57 15.05
N GLN A 85 1.99 4.32 15.98
CA GLN A 85 0.54 4.39 16.12
C GLN A 85 -0.07 5.05 14.88
N SER A 86 -1.11 4.42 14.36
CA SER A 86 -1.85 4.92 13.22
C SER A 86 -3.32 4.51 13.34
N GLY A 87 -4.22 5.35 12.83
CA GLY A 87 -5.66 5.12 12.96
C GLY A 87 -6.12 3.93 12.11
N PRO A 88 -7.14 3.18 12.52
CA PRO A 88 -7.62 2.05 11.72
C PRO A 88 -8.05 2.51 10.33
N LYS A 89 -7.69 1.72 9.31
CA LYS A 89 -8.05 2.02 7.92
C LYS A 89 -8.10 0.74 7.10
N THR A 90 -9.02 0.68 6.16
CA THR A 90 -9.08 -0.38 5.15
C THR A 90 -8.70 0.21 3.80
N ILE A 91 -7.79 -0.48 3.11
CA ILE A 91 -7.35 -0.19 1.75
C ILE A 91 -7.76 -1.40 0.90
N ILE A 92 -8.37 -1.17 -0.25
CA ILE A 92 -8.96 -2.21 -1.09
C ILE A 92 -8.39 -2.06 -2.50
N PHE A 93 -7.58 -3.03 -2.88
CA PHE A 93 -7.15 -3.19 -4.26
C PHE A 93 -8.05 -4.19 -4.97
N GLU A 94 -8.48 -3.88 -6.17
CA GLU A 94 -9.30 -4.76 -7.01
C GLU A 94 -8.55 -5.07 -8.31
N SER A 95 -8.49 -6.36 -8.65
CA SER A 95 -7.99 -6.81 -9.94
C SER A 95 -9.12 -6.76 -10.97
N ASN A 96 -8.96 -5.96 -12.02
CA ASN A 96 -9.87 -5.94 -13.17
C ASN A 96 -9.73 -7.20 -14.03
N LEU A 97 -8.63 -7.96 -13.88
CA LEU A 97 -8.39 -9.20 -14.62
C LEU A 97 -9.15 -10.38 -13.98
N THR A 98 -9.09 -10.48 -12.65
CA THR A 98 -9.63 -11.64 -11.91
C THR A 98 -10.88 -11.32 -11.10
N HIS A 99 -11.26 -10.05 -11.03
CA HIS A 99 -12.33 -9.52 -10.17
C HIS A 99 -12.15 -9.79 -8.67
N ARG A 100 -10.93 -10.19 -8.27
CA ARG A 100 -10.58 -10.41 -6.86
C ARG A 100 -10.35 -9.11 -6.13
N LYS A 101 -10.72 -9.09 -4.85
CA LYS A 101 -10.50 -7.96 -3.95
C LYS A 101 -9.49 -8.31 -2.88
N TYR A 102 -8.46 -7.49 -2.78
CA TYR A 102 -7.42 -7.56 -1.77
C TYR A 102 -7.68 -6.47 -0.74
N GLU A 103 -8.20 -6.85 0.42
CA GLU A 103 -8.45 -5.92 1.52
C GLU A 103 -7.24 -5.89 2.45
N TYR A 104 -6.52 -4.78 2.48
CA TYR A 104 -5.55 -4.50 3.52
C TYR A 104 -6.21 -3.79 4.70
N ARG A 105 -6.30 -4.48 5.83
CA ARG A 105 -6.91 -3.94 7.05
C ARG A 105 -5.83 -3.53 8.02
N ILE A 106 -5.76 -2.23 8.31
CA ILE A 106 -4.86 -1.67 9.32
C ILE A 106 -5.63 -1.57 10.64
N GLN A 107 -5.16 -2.27 11.66
CA GLN A 107 -5.70 -2.30 13.01
C GLN A 107 -4.57 -2.23 14.04
N MET A 108 -4.73 -1.43 15.09
CA MET A 108 -3.75 -1.32 16.19
C MET A 108 -2.31 -1.02 15.74
N GLY A 109 -2.11 -0.31 14.62
CA GLY A 109 -0.77 -0.06 14.07
C GLY A 109 -0.12 -1.27 13.39
N TRP A 110 -0.91 -2.28 13.02
CA TRP A 110 -0.49 -3.42 12.21
C TRP A 110 -1.44 -3.57 11.03
N GLY A 111 -0.96 -4.12 9.91
CA GLY A 111 -1.82 -4.33 8.75
C GLY A 111 -1.51 -5.64 8.04
N GLU A 112 -2.57 -6.30 7.60
CA GLU A 112 -2.52 -7.57 6.88
C GLU A 112 -3.40 -7.53 5.63
N ILE A 113 -2.93 -8.17 4.55
CA ILE A 113 -3.71 -8.35 3.33
C ILE A 113 -4.59 -9.58 3.52
N ILE A 114 -5.89 -9.39 3.37
CA ILE A 114 -6.88 -10.45 3.33
C ILE A 114 -7.41 -10.50 1.90
N GLU A 115 -7.06 -11.56 1.16
CA GLU A 115 -7.66 -11.84 -0.15
C GLU A 115 -9.09 -12.33 0.06
N LYS A 116 -10.04 -11.67 -0.61
CA LYS A 116 -11.43 -12.10 -0.67
C LYS A 116 -11.81 -12.43 -2.10
N THR A 117 -12.47 -13.58 -2.23
CA THR A 117 -13.03 -14.07 -3.49
C THR A 117 -14.45 -13.55 -3.66
#